data_AF-A0A941FKY2-F1
#
_entry.id   AF-A0A941FKY2-F1
#
_cell.length_a   1.000
_cell.length_b   1.000
_cell.length_c   1.000
_cell.angle_alpha   90.00
_cell.angle_beta   90.00
_cell.angle_gamma   90.00
#
_symmetry.space_group_name_H-M   'P 1'
#
loop_
_entity.id
_entity.type
_entity.pdbx_description
1 polymer ?
#
loop_
_entity_poly.entity_id
_entity_poly.type
_entity_poly.pdbx_seq_one_letter_code
_entity_poly.pdbx_strand_id
1 'polypeptide(L)'
;MNSFAALGINVGIGLLVREGVRAAVRFIPGAGLVVSGAVAGAVTYGIGQAAIAYFLENKNIDQAKEAYKNANKEYRNEDIDS
;
A
#
# COMPACT_ATOMS: atom_id res chain seq x y z
N MET A 1 18.08 11.93 8.50
CA MET A 1 17.12 12.32 7.44
C MET A 1 16.76 13.77 7.68
N ASN A 2 17.13 14.69 6.77
CA ASN A 2 16.88 16.13 6.97
C ASN A 2 15.38 16.46 6.90
N SER A 3 14.92 17.41 7.72
CA SER A 3 13.51 17.82 7.81
C SER A 3 12.89 18.19 6.46
N PHE A 4 13.68 18.75 5.53
CA PHE A 4 13.25 19.05 4.16
C PHE A 4 12.91 17.80 3.33
N ALA A 5 13.65 16.71 3.52
CA ALA A 5 13.34 15.44 2.86
C ALA A 5 12.04 14.85 3.39
N ALA A 6 11.80 14.92 4.71
CA ALA A 6 10.54 14.50 5.31
C ALA A 6 9.35 15.33 4.80
N LEU A 7 9.51 16.65 4.68
CA LEU A 7 8.49 17.53 4.11
C LEU A 7 8.21 17.19 2.64
N GLY A 8 9.26 16.99 1.83
CA GLY A 8 9.13 16.62 0.42
C GLY A 8 8.40 15.29 0.22
N ILE A 9 8.70 14.28 1.06
CA ILE A 9 8.03 12.98 1.03
C ILE A 9 6.54 13.11 1.34
N ASN A 10 6.17 13.82 2.41
CA ASN A 10 4.76 13.98 2.80
C ASN A 10 3.95 14.72 1.73
N VAL A 11 4.48 15.83 1.21
CA VAL A 11 3.83 16.60 0.14
C VAL A 11 3.74 15.78 -1.14
N GLY A 12 4.80 15.06 -1.50
CA GLY A 12 4.84 14.19 -2.68
C GLY A 12 3.79 13.09 -2.63
N ILE A 13 3.69 12.37 -1.50
CA ILE A 13 2.66 11.34 -1.28
C ILE A 13 1.25 11.95 -1.40
N GLY A 14 1.01 13.09 -0.76
CA GLY A 14 -0.30 13.76 -0.81
C GLY A 14 -0.72 14.14 -2.23
N LEU A 15 0.20 14.68 -3.04
CA LEU A 15 -0.08 15.00 -4.44
C LEU A 15 -0.34 13.75 -5.27
N LEU A 16 0.45 12.69 -5.07
CA LEU A 16 0.33 11.42 -5.80
C LEU A 16 -1.02 10.76 -5.53
N VAL A 17 -1.44 10.70 -4.25
CA VAL A 17 -2.76 10.21 -3.87
C VAL A 17 -3.86 11.06 -4.50
N ARG A 18 -3.74 12.39 -4.45
CA ARG A 18 -4.77 13.29 -5.00
C ARG A 18 -4.96 13.12 -6.50
N GLU A 19 -3.87 13.02 -7.27
CA GLU A 19 -3.96 12.79 -8.71
C GLU A 19 -4.40 11.36 -9.03
N GLY A 20 -3.99 10.36 -8.23
CA GLY A 20 -4.46 8.99 -8.35
C GLY A 20 -5.98 8.86 -8.15
N VAL A 21 -6.52 9.51 -7.12
CA VAL A 21 -7.98 9.56 -6.87
C VAL A 21 -8.70 10.26 -8.02
N ARG A 22 -8.19 11.41 -8.49
CA ARG A 22 -8.79 12.14 -9.61
C ARG A 22 -8.79 11.32 -10.90
N ALA A 23 -7.71 10.57 -11.16
CA ALA A 23 -7.62 9.66 -12.29
C ALA A 23 -8.64 8.52 -12.12
N ALA A 24 -8.69 7.86 -10.96
CA ALA A 24 -9.60 6.76 -10.68
C ALA A 24 -11.09 7.16 -10.84
N VAL A 25 -11.47 8.34 -10.35
CA VAL A 25 -12.85 8.86 -10.47
C VAL A 25 -13.28 9.06 -11.93
N ARG A 26 -12.34 9.33 -12.86
CA ARG A 26 -12.65 9.46 -14.29
C ARG A 26 -12.98 8.12 -14.97
N PHE A 27 -12.48 7.00 -14.44
CA PHE A 27 -12.69 5.70 -15.05
C PHE A 27 -14.00 5.05 -14.61
N ILE A 28 -14.42 5.21 -13.35
CA ILE A 28 -15.67 4.62 -12.86
C ILE A 28 -16.35 5.54 -11.82
N PRO A 29 -17.39 6.30 -12.20
CA PRO A 29 -18.23 6.99 -11.21
C PRO A 29 -18.95 5.95 -10.35
N GLY A 30 -18.66 5.92 -9.05
CA GLY A 30 -19.34 5.05 -8.06
C GLY A 30 -18.56 3.79 -7.62
N ALA A 31 -17.62 3.26 -8.40
CA ALA A 31 -16.80 2.11 -7.96
C ALA A 31 -15.61 2.49 -7.06
N GLY A 32 -15.38 3.79 -6.85
CA GLY A 32 -14.28 4.31 -6.04
C GLY A 32 -14.26 3.75 -4.60
N LEU A 33 -15.42 3.46 -4.00
CA LEU A 33 -15.50 2.89 -2.65
C LEU A 33 -14.96 1.45 -2.58
N VAL A 34 -15.28 0.61 -3.58
CA VAL A 34 -14.85 -0.80 -3.63
C VAL A 34 -13.36 -0.88 -3.95
N VAL A 35 -12.90 -0.15 -4.96
CA VAL A 35 -11.47 -0.11 -5.33
C VAL A 35 -10.63 0.50 -4.21
N SER A 36 -11.09 1.59 -3.59
CA SER A 36 -10.40 2.19 -2.45
C SER A 36 -10.38 1.24 -1.25
N GLY A 37 -11.46 0.50 -0.99
CA GLY A 37 -11.53 -0.49 0.07
C GLY A 37 -10.53 -1.63 -0.16
N ALA A 38 -10.49 -2.18 -1.37
CA ALA A 38 -9.55 -3.24 -1.75
C ALA A 38 -8.10 -2.78 -1.64
N VAL A 39 -7.76 -1.60 -2.18
CA VAL A 39 -6.41 -1.04 -2.11
C VAL A 39 -6.01 -0.75 -0.66
N ALA A 40 -6.89 -0.11 0.13
CA ALA A 40 -6.61 0.15 1.54
C ALA A 40 -6.44 -1.13 2.36
N GLY A 41 -7.25 -2.16 2.09
CA GLY A 41 -7.14 -3.48 2.69
C GLY A 41 -5.81 -4.16 2.39
N ALA A 42 -5.43 -4.25 1.11
CA ALA A 42 -4.16 -4.84 0.69
C ALA A 42 -2.94 -4.12 1.29
N VAL A 43 -2.96 -2.78 1.29
CA VAL A 43 -1.88 -1.98 1.89
C VAL A 43 -1.78 -2.23 3.40
N THR A 44 -2.90 -2.23 4.10
CA THR A 44 -2.93 -2.44 5.56
C THR A 44 -2.45 -3.84 5.91
N TYR A 45 -2.90 -4.87 5.19
CA TYR A 45 -2.46 -6.24 5.38
C TYR A 45 -0.96 -6.41 5.12
N GLY A 46 -0.46 -5.86 4.01
CA GLY A 46 0.96 -5.90 3.69
C GLY A 46 1.83 -5.25 4.77
N ILE A 47 1.42 -4.08 5.28
CA ILE A 47 2.13 -3.39 6.37
C ILE A 47 2.11 -4.24 7.65
N GLY A 48 0.97 -4.88 7.97
CA GLY A 48 0.85 -5.78 9.12
C GLY A 48 1.80 -6.96 9.03
N GLN A 49 1.86 -7.64 7.87
CA GLN A 49 2.78 -8.76 7.63
C GLN A 49 4.25 -8.33 7.74
N ALA A 50 4.59 -7.14 7.22
CA ALA A 50 5.92 -6.57 7.37
C ALA A 50 6.26 -6.29 8.84
N ALA A 51 5.30 -5.75 9.61
CA ALA A 51 5.48 -5.46 11.03
C ALA A 51 5.66 -6.75 11.86
N ILE A 52 4.88 -7.80 11.55
CA ILE A 52 5.03 -9.11 12.17
C ILE A 52 6.43 -9.66 11.90
N ALA A 53 6.85 -9.69 10.63
CA ALA A 53 8.18 -10.18 10.25
C ALA A 53 9.31 -9.40 10.95
N TYR A 54 9.20 -8.07 11.01
CA TYR A 54 10.24 -7.23 11.61
C TYR A 54 10.29 -7.33 13.14
N PHE A 55 9.15 -7.19 13.83
CA PHE A 55 9.10 -7.09 15.30
C PHE A 55 8.98 -8.43 16.02
N LEU A 56 8.20 -9.36 15.48
CA LEU A 56 7.95 -10.66 16.14
C LEU A 56 8.97 -11.71 15.70
N GLU A 57 9.34 -11.72 14.43
CA GLU A 57 10.27 -12.72 13.88
C GLU A 57 11.72 -12.24 13.88
N ASN A 58 11.98 -11.00 14.34
CA ASN A 58 13.30 -10.38 14.42
C ASN A 58 14.05 -10.39 13.07
N LYS A 59 13.29 -10.46 11.97
CA LYS A 59 13.82 -10.44 10.61
C LYS A 59 14.29 -9.03 10.26
N ASN A 60 15.29 -8.93 9.40
CA ASN A 60 15.78 -7.62 8.99
C ASN A 60 14.76 -6.88 8.09
N ILE A 61 14.99 -5.59 7.84
CA ILE A 61 14.11 -4.76 7.00
C ILE A 61 13.93 -5.35 5.59
N ASP A 62 14.95 -5.99 5.02
CA ASP A 62 14.86 -6.58 3.67
C ASP A 62 13.89 -7.75 3.64
N GLN A 63 13.92 -8.59 4.66
CA GLN A 63 13.02 -9.73 4.82
C GLN A 63 11.58 -9.29 5.18
N ALA A 64 11.42 -8.22 5.97
CA ALA A 64 10.11 -7.63 6.22
C ALA A 64 9.50 -7.03 4.93
N LYS A 65 10.34 -6.46 4.07
CA LYS A 65 9.94 -5.96 2.74
C LYS A 65 9.55 -7.10 1.80
N GLU A 66 10.22 -8.25 1.93
CA GLU A 66 9.85 -9.46 1.20
C GLU A 66 8.51 -10.03 1.67
N ALA A 67 8.25 -10.02 3.00
CA ALA A 67 6.94 -10.38 3.56
C ALA A 67 5.82 -9.45 3.05
N TYR A 68 6.05 -8.13 3.02
CA TYR A 68 5.14 -7.18 2.37
C TYR A 68 4.86 -7.54 0.90
N LYS A 69 5.92 -7.81 0.13
CA LYS A 69 5.82 -8.09 -1.30
C LYS A 69 5.08 -9.40 -1.57
N ASN A 70 5.29 -10.42 -0.74
CA ASN A 70 4.62 -11.70 -0.83
C ASN A 70 3.13 -11.55 -0.48
N ALA A 71 2.82 -10.86 0.63
CA ALA A 71 1.46 -10.55 1.03
C ALA A 71 0.69 -9.80 -0.08
N ASN A 72 1.32 -8.80 -0.70
CA ASN A 72 0.69 -8.03 -1.77
C ASN A 72 0.57 -8.80 -3.10
N LYS A 73 1.38 -9.85 -3.29
CA LYS A 73 1.28 -10.78 -4.44
C LYS A 73 0.16 -11.80 -4.23
N GLU A 74 -0.01 -12.27 -3.00
CA GLU A 74 -1.08 -13.19 -2.58
C GLU A 74 -2.45 -12.55 -2.73
N TYR A 75 -2.63 -11.33 -2.18
CA TYR A 75 -3.85 -10.52 -2.38
C TYR A 75 -4.21 -10.32 -3.86
N ARG A 76 -3.21 -10.12 -4.71
CA ARG A 76 -3.40 -9.94 -6.16
C ARG A 76 -3.77 -11.21 -6.91
N ASN A 77 -3.42 -12.39 -6.40
CA ASN A 77 -3.72 -13.66 -7.07
C ASN A 77 -5.09 -14.19 -6.65
N GLU A 78 -5.57 -13.89 -5.44
CA GLU A 78 -6.94 -14.19 -5.01
C GLU A 78 -7.99 -13.43 -5.84
N ASP A 79 -7.71 -12.18 -6.24
CA ASP A 79 -8.64 -11.37 -7.05
C ASP A 79 -8.75 -11.81 -8.53
N ILE A 80 -7.92 -12.74 -9.03
CA ILE A 80 -7.89 -13.17 -10.45
C ILE A 80 -8.64 -14.50 -10.67
N ASP A 81 -9.05 -15.20 -9.60
CA ASP A 81 -9.73 -16.50 -9.66
C ASP A 81 -11.21 -16.45 -9.20
N SER A 82 -11.87 -15.29 -9.34
CA SER A 82 -13.34 -15.10 -9.11
C SER A 82 -14.05 -14.49 -10.30
#